data_AF-A0A290QAL1-F1
#
_entry.id   AF-A0A290QAL1-F1
#
_cell.length_a   1.000
_cell.length_b   1.000
_cell.length_c   1.000
_cell.angle_alpha   90.00
_cell.angle_beta   90.00
_cell.angle_gamma   90.00
#
_symmetry.space_group_name_H-M   'P 1'
#
loop_
_entity.id
_entity.type
_entity.pdbx_description
1 polymer ?
#
loop_
_entity_poly.entity_id
_entity_poly.type
_entity_poly.pdbx_seq_one_letter_code
_entity_poly.pdbx_strand_id
1 'polypeptide(L)'
;MDRLSTKARSRLMASVRRKDTKPEMLLRRALHKLGYRYRINQRSLPGSPDLVFAKRRVVIFVHGCFWHDHSGCRFATKPKSQAAFWADKFRANKERDSRAYMALKSTGWKTLVVWECALKGASLGKTILKADRWLKRPSPAYLELSSS
;
A
#
# COMPACT_ATOMS: atom_id res chain seq x y z
N MET A 1 16.12 -2.37 -22.26
CA MET A 1 17.13 -1.31 -22.06
C MET A 1 16.71 -0.47 -20.87
N ASP A 2 17.50 -0.46 -19.80
CA ASP A 2 17.37 0.50 -18.70
C ASP A 2 17.77 1.87 -19.30
N ARG A 3 16.80 2.77 -19.54
CA ARG A 3 17.01 4.05 -20.24
C ARG A 3 17.74 5.11 -19.39
N LEU A 4 18.17 4.77 -18.18
CA LEU A 4 18.69 5.72 -17.19
C LEU A 4 20.11 5.34 -16.79
N SER A 5 21.01 6.33 -16.81
CA SER A 5 22.37 6.19 -16.28
C SER A 5 22.35 5.91 -14.77
N THR A 6 23.40 5.30 -14.23
CA THR A 6 23.53 5.01 -12.78
C THR A 6 23.29 6.25 -11.91
N LYS A 7 23.78 7.42 -12.36
CA LYS A 7 23.59 8.71 -11.67
C LYS A 7 22.14 9.18 -11.72
N ALA A 8 21.46 9.01 -12.86
CA ALA A 8 20.03 9.32 -13.00
C ALA A 8 19.15 8.37 -12.16
N ARG A 9 19.51 7.08 -12.09
CA ARG A 9 18.82 6.09 -11.25
C ARG A 9 19.01 6.39 -9.77
N SER A 10 20.21 6.76 -9.34
CA SER A 10 20.49 7.16 -7.95
C SER A 10 19.65 8.38 -7.54
N ARG A 11 19.60 9.43 -8.38
CA ARG A 11 18.73 10.60 -8.15
C ARG A 11 17.25 10.24 -8.12
N LEU A 12 16.79 9.39 -9.03
CA LEU A 12 15.41 8.90 -9.04
C LEU A 12 15.09 8.18 -7.72
N MET A 13 15.94 7.26 -7.28
CA MET A 13 15.75 6.51 -6.03
C MET A 13 15.77 7.43 -4.81
N ALA A 14 16.60 8.47 -4.80
CA ALA A 14 16.62 9.49 -3.74
C ALA A 14 15.33 10.34 -3.71
N SER A 15 14.69 10.55 -4.86
CA SER A 15 13.42 11.30 -4.96
C SER A 15 12.18 10.49 -4.57
N VAL A 16 12.30 9.16 -4.44
CA VAL A 16 11.17 8.31 -4.03
C VAL A 16 10.84 8.58 -2.57
N ARG A 17 9.70 9.24 -2.35
CA ARG A 17 9.19 9.50 -1.00
C ARG A 17 8.72 8.21 -0.36
N ARG A 18 9.10 8.01 0.91
CA ARG A 18 8.66 6.87 1.73
C ARG A 18 7.29 7.06 2.39
N LYS A 19 6.78 8.29 2.42
CA LYS A 19 5.51 8.70 3.06
C LYS A 19 4.88 9.86 2.29
N ASP A 20 3.60 10.12 2.53
CA ASP A 20 2.81 11.15 1.86
C ASP A 20 2.94 11.03 0.33
N THR A 21 2.92 9.79 -0.14
CA THR A 21 2.98 9.51 -1.58
C THR A 21 1.67 9.97 -2.24
N LYS A 22 1.71 10.25 -3.55
CA LYS A 22 0.50 10.64 -4.31
C LYS A 22 -0.69 9.69 -4.08
N PRO A 23 -0.56 8.35 -4.18
CA PRO A 23 -1.69 7.45 -3.93
C PRO A 23 -2.19 7.53 -2.48
N GLU A 24 -1.29 7.60 -1.51
CA GLU A 24 -1.65 7.72 -0.09
C GLU A 24 -2.47 9.00 0.16
N MET A 25 -2.01 10.15 -0.37
CA MET A 25 -2.73 11.41 -0.26
C MET A 25 -4.12 11.37 -0.93
N LEU A 26 -4.26 10.70 -2.07
CA LEU A 26 -5.55 10.55 -2.76
C LEU A 26 -6.54 9.78 -1.89
N LEU A 27 -6.14 8.62 -1.36
CA LEU A 27 -6.97 7.83 -0.46
C LEU A 27 -7.34 8.62 0.80
N ARG A 28 -6.35 9.30 1.40
CA ARG A 28 -6.52 10.14 2.59
C ARG A 28 -7.57 11.22 2.40
N ARG A 29 -7.45 12.00 1.31
CA ARG A 29 -8.39 13.08 0.99
C ARG A 29 -9.79 12.53 0.72
N ALA A 30 -9.90 11.43 -0.02
CA ALA A 30 -11.18 10.81 -0.33
C ALA A 30 -11.90 10.31 0.93
N LEU A 31 -11.21 9.56 1.79
CA LEU A 31 -11.79 9.06 3.04
C LEU A 31 -12.16 10.20 4.00
N HIS A 32 -11.33 11.24 4.08
CA HIS A 32 -11.64 12.42 4.89
C HIS A 32 -12.89 13.14 4.38
N LYS A 33 -13.07 13.27 3.06
CA LYS A 33 -14.28 13.85 2.44
C LYS A 33 -15.54 13.04 2.74
N LEU A 34 -15.40 11.73 2.94
CA LEU A 34 -16.48 10.83 3.37
C LEU A 34 -16.75 10.88 4.89
N GLY A 35 -16.07 11.75 5.64
CA GLY A 35 -16.28 11.93 7.09
C GLY A 35 -15.45 11.00 7.97
N TYR A 36 -14.57 10.19 7.39
CA TYR A 36 -13.70 9.32 8.18
C TYR A 36 -12.56 10.09 8.85
N ARG A 37 -12.35 9.81 10.15
CA ARG A 37 -11.21 10.29 10.93
C ARG A 37 -10.25 9.14 11.21
N TYR A 38 -8.97 9.37 10.96
CA TYR A 38 -7.92 8.38 11.11
C TYR A 38 -6.67 9.02 11.70
N ARG A 39 -5.81 8.19 12.28
CA ARG A 39 -4.44 8.54 12.65
C ARG A 39 -3.51 8.09 11.54
N ILE A 40 -2.43 8.84 11.35
CA ILE A 40 -1.32 8.49 10.44
C ILE A 40 -0.06 8.19 11.24
N ASN A 41 0.94 7.59 10.60
CA ASN A 41 2.28 7.38 11.17
C ASN A 41 2.29 6.61 12.51
N GLN A 42 1.38 5.67 12.70
CA GLN A 42 1.34 4.84 13.91
C GLN A 42 2.39 3.73 13.84
N ARG A 43 3.63 4.08 14.21
CA ARG A 43 4.77 3.15 14.28
C ARG A 43 4.65 2.11 15.40
N SER A 44 3.71 2.30 16.33
CA SER A 44 3.38 1.36 17.40
C SER A 44 2.70 0.09 16.88
N LEU A 45 2.13 0.11 15.68
CA LEU A 45 1.46 -1.05 15.09
C LEU A 45 2.40 -1.81 14.13
N PRO A 46 2.29 -3.15 14.08
CA PRO A 46 3.07 -3.97 13.16
C PRO A 46 2.90 -3.50 11.72
N GLY A 47 4.00 -3.35 10.99
CA GLY A 47 4.01 -2.92 9.59
C GLY A 47 3.92 -1.41 9.36
N SER A 48 3.73 -0.59 10.42
CA SER A 48 3.58 0.87 10.29
C SER A 48 2.48 1.27 9.28
N PRO A 49 1.21 0.95 9.55
CA PRO A 49 0.10 1.25 8.65
C PRO A 49 -0.04 2.74 8.34
N ASP A 50 -0.43 3.05 7.10
CA ASP A 50 -0.61 4.41 6.61
C ASP A 50 -1.79 5.10 7.30
N LEU A 51 -2.88 4.36 7.50
CA LEU A 51 -4.11 4.86 8.13
C LEU A 51 -4.58 3.93 9.23
N VAL A 52 -4.90 4.50 10.38
CA VAL A 52 -5.36 3.75 11.55
C VAL A 52 -6.69 4.31 12.06
N PHE A 53 -7.68 3.42 12.16
CA PHE A 53 -9.00 3.67 12.70
C PHE A 53 -9.15 2.95 14.04
N ALA A 54 -8.61 3.55 15.11
CA ALA A 54 -8.54 2.93 16.43
C ALA A 54 -9.90 2.44 16.94
N LYS A 55 -10.96 3.27 16.81
CA LYS A 55 -12.33 2.91 17.26
C LYS A 55 -12.89 1.67 16.55
N ARG A 56 -12.46 1.39 15.32
CA ARG A 56 -12.95 0.26 14.50
C ARG A 56 -11.99 -0.93 14.52
N ARG A 57 -10.82 -0.81 15.16
CA ARG A 57 -9.67 -1.72 15.03
C ARG A 57 -9.35 -2.05 13.57
N VAL A 58 -9.33 -1.01 12.72
CA VAL A 58 -9.01 -1.14 11.30
C VAL A 58 -7.71 -0.41 10.99
N VAL A 59 -6.87 -1.03 10.17
CA VAL A 59 -5.69 -0.42 9.56
C VAL A 59 -5.79 -0.48 8.04
N ILE A 60 -5.22 0.51 7.36
CA ILE A 60 -5.09 0.52 5.91
C ILE A 60 -3.62 0.67 5.55
N PHE A 61 -3.16 -0.18 4.63
CA PHE A 61 -1.87 -0.09 3.96
C PHE A 61 -2.05 0.37 2.51
N VAL A 62 -1.21 1.28 2.06
CA VAL A 62 -1.16 1.77 0.68
C VAL A 62 0.09 1.24 0.01
N HIS A 63 -0.05 0.13 -0.71
CA HIS A 63 1.09 -0.58 -1.29
C HIS A 63 1.44 -0.06 -2.67
N GLY A 64 2.70 0.36 -2.83
CA GLY A 64 3.26 0.62 -4.15
C GLY A 64 3.40 -0.68 -4.94
N CYS A 65 2.79 -0.74 -6.13
CA CYS A 65 2.77 -1.97 -6.93
C CYS A 65 4.18 -2.50 -7.25
N PHE A 66 5.13 -1.59 -7.49
CA PHE A 66 6.53 -1.94 -7.72
C PHE A 66 7.24 -2.49 -6.48
N TRP A 67 7.05 -1.89 -5.31
CA TRP A 67 7.84 -2.22 -4.10
C TRP A 67 7.39 -3.51 -3.42
N HIS A 68 6.12 -3.87 -3.57
CA HIS A 68 5.51 -5.08 -2.98
C HIS A 68 5.28 -6.18 -4.03
N ASP A 69 5.85 -6.03 -5.24
CA ASP A 69 5.79 -7.02 -6.33
C ASP A 69 4.35 -7.49 -6.62
N HIS A 70 3.50 -6.54 -7.04
CA HIS A 70 2.11 -6.81 -7.38
C HIS A 70 2.00 -7.67 -8.65
N SER A 71 1.71 -8.95 -8.48
CA SER A 71 1.55 -9.91 -9.57
C SER A 71 0.51 -9.44 -10.60
N GLY A 72 0.85 -9.50 -11.89
CA GLY A 72 -0.08 -9.14 -12.97
C GLY A 72 -0.30 -7.65 -13.19
N CYS A 73 0.39 -6.77 -12.45
CA CYS A 73 0.21 -5.32 -12.58
C CYS A 73 1.22 -4.68 -13.54
N ARG A 74 0.74 -3.87 -14.49
CA ARG A 74 1.62 -3.09 -15.40
C ARG A 74 2.58 -2.15 -14.66
N PHE A 75 2.23 -1.71 -13.45
CA PHE A 75 3.06 -0.83 -12.62
C PHE A 75 4.12 -1.57 -11.80
N ALA A 76 4.12 -2.90 -11.77
CA ALA A 76 5.09 -3.74 -11.07
C ALA A 76 6.17 -4.27 -12.02
N THR A 77 6.74 -3.40 -12.85
CA THR A 77 7.77 -3.82 -13.82
C THR A 77 9.06 -4.21 -13.10
N LYS A 78 9.48 -5.47 -13.23
CA LYS A 78 10.74 -5.96 -12.65
C LYS A 78 11.93 -5.37 -13.40
N PRO A 79 12.86 -4.67 -12.73
CA PRO A 79 14.06 -4.18 -13.39
C PRO A 79 14.90 -5.36 -13.89
N LYS A 80 15.39 -5.28 -15.14
CA LYS A 80 16.29 -6.30 -15.70
C LYS A 80 17.69 -6.22 -15.07
N SER A 81 18.11 -5.03 -14.65
CA SER A 81 19.37 -4.82 -13.94
C SER A 81 19.25 -5.18 -12.46
N GLN A 82 20.27 -5.89 -11.93
CA GLN A 82 20.34 -6.36 -10.54
C GLN A 82 19.16 -7.27 -10.15
N ALA A 83 18.76 -8.19 -11.03
CA ALA A 83 17.60 -9.05 -10.83
C ALA A 83 17.64 -9.84 -9.51
N ALA A 84 18.80 -10.38 -9.12
CA ALA A 84 18.97 -11.10 -7.86
C ALA A 84 18.69 -10.19 -6.63
N PHE A 85 19.29 -9.00 -6.59
CA PHE A 85 19.03 -8.02 -5.53
C PHE A 85 17.54 -7.65 -5.42
N TRP A 86 16.87 -7.42 -6.55
CA TRP A 86 15.44 -7.09 -6.54
C TRP A 86 14.58 -8.28 -6.12
N ALA A 87 14.91 -9.50 -6.55
CA ALA A 87 14.21 -10.71 -6.13
C ALA A 87 14.29 -10.90 -4.61
N ASP A 88 15.48 -10.76 -4.03
CA ASP A 88 15.68 -10.84 -2.57
C ASP A 88 14.94 -9.73 -1.84
N LYS A 89 14.99 -8.51 -2.37
CA LYS A 89 14.28 -7.37 -1.78
C LYS A 89 12.76 -7.56 -1.79
N PHE A 90 12.20 -8.05 -2.88
CA PHE A 90 10.76 -8.32 -2.97
C PHE A 90 10.35 -9.45 -2.02
N ARG A 91 11.15 -10.52 -1.94
CA ARG A 91 10.93 -11.60 -0.97
C ARG A 91 10.92 -11.07 0.46
N ALA A 92 11.96 -10.34 0.86
CA ALA A 92 12.06 -9.77 2.20
C ALA A 92 10.91 -8.80 2.52
N ASN A 93 10.43 -8.03 1.54
CA ASN A 93 9.26 -7.16 1.71
C ASN A 93 7.99 -7.98 1.94
N LYS A 94 7.71 -9.00 1.11
CA LYS A 94 6.54 -9.88 1.28
C LYS A 94 6.56 -10.60 2.63
N GLU A 95 7.71 -11.09 3.07
CA GLU A 95 7.87 -11.71 4.39
C GLU A 95 7.60 -10.74 5.53
N ARG A 96 8.06 -9.49 5.40
CA ARG A 96 7.77 -8.43 6.38
C ARG A 96 6.29 -8.11 6.43
N ASP A 97 5.64 -7.96 5.28
CA ASP A 97 4.21 -7.67 5.19
C ASP A 97 3.38 -8.81 5.79
N SER A 98 3.71 -10.06 5.46
CA SER A 98 3.06 -11.24 6.02
C SER A 98 3.15 -11.29 7.55
N ARG A 99 4.34 -11.04 8.11
CA ARG A 99 4.52 -10.96 9.57
C ARG A 99 3.69 -9.84 10.19
N ALA A 100 3.65 -8.67 9.56
CA ALA A 100 2.84 -7.55 10.04
C ALA A 100 1.34 -7.90 10.05
N TYR A 101 0.84 -8.53 8.97
CA TYR A 101 -0.55 -8.92 8.87
C TYR A 101 -0.94 -9.98 9.89
N MET A 102 -0.08 -10.98 10.11
CA MET A 102 -0.31 -11.99 11.13
C MET A 102 -0.36 -11.37 12.54
N ALA A 103 0.56 -10.46 12.85
CA ALA A 103 0.57 -9.77 14.15
C ALA A 103 -0.65 -8.84 14.34
N LEU A 104 -1.09 -8.17 13.29
CA LEU A 104 -2.32 -7.36 13.33
C LEU A 104 -3.56 -8.25 13.51
N LYS A 105 -3.63 -9.36 12.78
CA LYS A 105 -4.74 -10.32 12.87
C LYS A 105 -4.82 -10.95 14.26
N SER A 106 -3.70 -11.37 14.85
CA SER A 106 -3.66 -11.96 16.20
C SER A 106 -4.08 -10.96 17.27
N THR A 107 -3.78 -9.68 17.06
CA THR A 107 -4.24 -8.58 17.92
C THR A 107 -5.61 -8.06 17.50
N GLY A 108 -6.41 -8.81 16.74
CA GLY A 108 -7.80 -8.47 16.41
C GLY A 108 -7.98 -7.22 15.54
N TRP A 109 -6.91 -6.74 14.89
CA TRP A 109 -7.00 -5.69 13.89
C TRP A 109 -7.41 -6.25 12.54
N LYS A 110 -8.18 -5.46 11.82
CA LYS A 110 -8.63 -5.73 10.46
C LYS A 110 -7.80 -4.90 9.51
N THR A 111 -7.37 -5.52 8.42
CA THR A 111 -6.38 -4.95 7.51
C THR A 111 -6.99 -4.79 6.13
N LEU A 112 -6.93 -3.57 5.61
CA LEU A 112 -7.25 -3.26 4.22
C LEU A 112 -5.96 -2.90 3.49
N VAL A 113 -5.64 -3.60 2.41
CA VAL A 113 -4.52 -3.25 1.54
C VAL A 113 -5.07 -2.61 0.29
N VAL A 114 -4.63 -1.39 -0.01
CA VAL A 114 -5.03 -0.67 -1.21
C VAL A 114 -3.79 -0.50 -2.08
N TRP A 115 -3.80 -1.16 -3.23
CA TRP A 115 -2.70 -1.10 -4.17
C TRP A 115 -2.71 0.24 -4.93
N GLU A 116 -1.52 0.79 -5.19
CA GLU A 116 -1.34 2.05 -5.91
C GLU A 116 -2.10 2.08 -7.24
N CYS A 117 -2.14 0.96 -7.96
CA CYS A 117 -2.83 0.87 -9.24
C CYS A 117 -4.35 1.13 -9.10
N ALA A 118 -4.95 0.71 -7.99
CA ALA A 118 -6.36 0.93 -7.67
C ALA A 118 -6.70 2.42 -7.43
N LEU A 119 -5.69 3.22 -7.08
CA LEU A 119 -5.82 4.64 -6.73
C LEU A 119 -5.51 5.58 -7.91
N LYS A 120 -5.35 5.05 -9.12
CA LYS A 120 -5.05 5.81 -10.34
C LYS A 120 -6.22 5.80 -11.33
N GLY A 121 -6.43 6.93 -12.00
CA GLY A 121 -7.38 7.04 -13.12
C GLY A 121 -8.80 6.59 -12.79
N ALA A 122 -9.43 5.86 -13.71
CA ALA A 122 -10.83 5.46 -13.63
C ALA A 122 -11.16 4.48 -12.49
N SER A 123 -10.16 3.77 -11.94
CA SER A 123 -10.41 2.83 -10.82
C SER A 123 -10.57 3.52 -9.48
N LEU A 124 -10.07 4.77 -9.32
CA LEU A 124 -10.08 5.48 -8.04
C LEU A 124 -11.47 5.53 -7.41
N GLY A 125 -12.49 5.98 -8.15
CA GLY A 125 -13.86 6.06 -7.62
C GLY A 125 -14.39 4.71 -7.13
N LYS A 126 -14.19 3.64 -7.91
CA LYS A 126 -14.59 2.28 -7.54
C LYS A 126 -13.86 1.80 -6.27
N THR A 127 -12.57 2.07 -6.18
CA THR A 127 -11.74 1.72 -5.02
C THR A 127 -12.21 2.43 -3.75
N ILE A 128 -12.50 3.73 -3.83
CA ILE A 128 -13.03 4.49 -2.69
C ILE A 128 -14.38 3.95 -2.24
N LEU A 129 -15.29 3.62 -3.17
CA LEU A 129 -16.60 3.04 -2.83
C LEU A 129 -16.47 1.66 -2.17
N LYS A 130 -15.56 0.81 -2.65
CA LYS A 130 -15.28 -0.49 -2.04
C LYS A 130 -14.69 -0.32 -0.63
N ALA A 131 -13.74 0.61 -0.47
CA ALA A 131 -13.13 0.92 0.82
C ALA A 131 -14.15 1.47 1.82
N ASP A 132 -15.03 2.39 1.42
CA ASP A 132 -16.14 2.90 2.25
C ASP A 132 -17.07 1.79 2.73
N ARG A 133 -17.53 0.93 1.79
CA ARG A 133 -18.40 -0.19 2.10
C ARG A 133 -17.77 -1.14 3.11
N TRP A 134 -16.50 -1.48 2.92
CA TRP A 134 -15.77 -2.33 3.85
C TRP A 134 -15.50 -1.62 5.18
N LEU A 135 -15.17 -0.32 5.21
CA LEU A 135 -14.98 0.42 6.46
C LEU A 135 -16.26 0.53 7.30
N LYS A 136 -17.44 0.52 6.66
CA LYS A 136 -18.74 0.44 7.35
C LYS A 136 -18.95 -0.90 8.02
N ARG A 137 -18.58 -2.00 7.35
CA ARG A 137 -18.66 -3.37 7.88
C ARG A 137 -17.35 -4.11 7.55
N PRO A 138 -16.31 -3.98 8.38
CA PRO A 138 -14.99 -4.51 8.03
C PRO A 138 -15.00 -6.03 8.17
N SER A 139 -15.36 -6.67 7.07
CA SER A 139 -15.45 -8.11 6.86
C SER A 139 -15.24 -8.37 5.36
N PRO A 140 -14.37 -9.32 4.96
CA PRO A 140 -13.51 -10.14 5.82
C PRO A 140 -12.47 -9.31 6.60
N ALA A 141 -11.82 -9.91 7.60
CA ALA A 141 -10.82 -9.21 8.44
C ALA A 141 -9.58 -8.74 7.64
N TYR A 142 -9.31 -9.35 6.48
CA TYR A 142 -8.28 -8.95 5.54
C TYR A 142 -8.92 -8.76 4.17
N LEU A 143 -8.71 -7.59 3.54
CA LEU A 143 -9.19 -7.31 2.18
C LEU A 143 -8.11 -6.59 1.38
N GLU A 144 -7.97 -6.95 0.10
CA GLU A 144 -7.12 -6.23 -0.85
C GLU A 144 -7.95 -5.58 -1.96
N LEU A 145 -7.59 -4.34 -2.33
CA LEU A 145 -8.19 -3.60 -3.43
C LEU A 145 -7.12 -3.28 -4.48
N SER A 146 -7.29 -3.82 -5.68
CA SER A 146 -6.44 -3.63 -6.86
C SER A 146 -7.26 -3.17 -8.08
N SER A 147 -6.61 -2.54 -9.06
CA SER A 147 -7.18 -2.32 -10.39
C SER A 147 -6.91 -3.55 -11.26
N SER A 148 -7.74 -4.58 -11.14
CA SER A 148 -7.85 -5.64 -12.14
C SER A 148 -8.83 -5.24 -13.23
#